data_AF-A0A7J7L4I2-F1
#
_entry.id   AF-A0A7J7L4I2-F1
#
_cell.length_a   1.000
_cell.length_b   1.000
_cell.length_c   1.000
_cell.angle_alpha   90.00
_cell.angle_beta   90.00
_cell.angle_gamma   90.00
#
_symmetry.space_group_name_H-M   'P 1'
#
loop_
_entity.id
_entity.type
_entity.pdbx_description
1 polymer ?
#
loop_
_entity_poly.entity_id
_entity_poly.type
_entity_poly.pdbx_seq_one_letter_code
_entity_poly.pdbx_strand_id
1 'polypeptide(L)'
;MLEDDIEWIQCLKEALIIKIGYHLRQLFCVILINCNLFSPEELWDKFFGNIYNDLKKQIQDIYKISKLAEDQVTDYGLYLSEKLFLE
;
A
#
# COMPACT_ATOMS: atom_id res chain seq x y z
N MET A 1 -14.28 11.11 -21.16
CA MET A 1 -14.08 10.53 -19.83
C MET A 1 -12.71 9.89 -19.86
N LEU A 2 -11.84 10.17 -18.88
CA LEU A 2 -10.56 9.45 -18.76
C LEU A 2 -10.91 8.07 -18.21
N GLU A 3 -10.86 7.05 -19.07
CA GLU A 3 -11.26 5.67 -18.78
C GLU A 3 -10.06 4.85 -18.27
N ASP A 4 -9.20 5.45 -17.45
CA ASP A 4 -8.04 4.77 -16.89
C ASP A 4 -7.58 5.38 -15.56
N ASP A 5 -6.84 4.59 -14.79
CA ASP A 5 -6.25 4.99 -13.51
C ASP A 5 -4.82 5.57 -13.68
N ILE A 6 -4.46 6.06 -14.87
CA ILE A 6 -3.08 6.45 -15.20
C ILE A 6 -2.57 7.55 -14.27
N GLU A 7 -3.42 8.53 -13.96
CA GLU A 7 -3.07 9.66 -13.09
C GLU A 7 -2.68 9.18 -11.68
N TRP A 8 -3.42 8.21 -11.13
CA TRP A 8 -3.16 7.63 -9.82
C TRP A 8 -1.93 6.73 -9.83
N ILE A 9 -1.74 5.95 -10.90
CA ILE A 9 -0.54 5.15 -11.11
C ILE A 9 0.70 6.06 -11.17
N GLN A 10 0.64 7.17 -11.89
CA GLN A 10 1.74 8.14 -12.00
C GLN A 10 2.05 8.75 -10.63
N CYS A 11 1.02 9.19 -9.90
CA CYS A 11 1.16 9.75 -8.57
C CYS A 11 1.83 8.77 -7.58
N LEU A 12 1.39 7.51 -7.56
CA LEU A 12 1.97 6.47 -6.70
C LEU A 12 3.42 6.15 -7.09
N LYS A 13 3.74 6.13 -8.39
CA LYS A 13 5.13 5.96 -8.87
C LYS A 13 6.05 7.09 -8.41
N GLU A 14 5.59 8.33 -8.44
CA GLU A 14 6.36 9.46 -7.95
C GLU A 14 6.52 9.40 -6.42
N ALA A 15 5.44 9.05 -5.71
CA ALA A 15 5.46 8.87 -4.26
C ALA A 15 6.44 7.77 -3.82
N LEU A 16 6.61 6.69 -4.59
CA LEU A 16 7.60 5.64 -4.31
C LEU A 16 9.04 6.17 -4.22
N ILE A 17 9.36 7.24 -4.92
CA ILE A 17 10.71 7.81 -4.95
C ILE A 17 10.99 8.65 -3.70
N ILE A 18 9.95 9.28 -3.13
CA ILE A 18 10.09 10.34 -2.12
C ILE A 18 9.45 10.02 -0.76
N LYS A 19 8.57 9.01 -0.66
CA LYS A 19 7.83 8.66 0.56
C LYS A 19 8.32 7.36 1.17
N ILE A 20 8.23 7.31 2.50
CA ILE A 20 8.46 6.11 3.33
C ILE A 20 7.15 5.31 3.39
N GLY A 21 7.23 3.98 3.52
CA GLY A 21 6.09 3.07 3.33
C GLY A 21 4.79 3.44 4.07
N TYR A 22 4.86 3.98 5.28
CA TYR A 22 3.66 4.48 6.00
C TYR A 22 2.91 5.59 5.24
N HIS A 23 3.60 6.62 4.75
CA HIS A 23 2.96 7.72 4.02
C HIS A 23 2.45 7.25 2.65
N LEU A 24 3.11 6.25 2.07
CA LEU A 24 2.65 5.64 0.83
C LEU A 24 1.36 4.84 1.04
N ARG A 25 1.24 4.09 2.15
CA ARG A 25 -0.01 3.43 2.58
C ARG A 25 -1.16 4.42 2.73
N GLN A 26 -0.91 5.56 3.38
CA GLN A 26 -1.92 6.60 3.56
C GLN A 26 -2.38 7.17 2.22
N LEU A 27 -1.45 7.56 1.34
CA LEU A 27 -1.77 8.07 0.01
C LEU A 27 -2.60 7.06 -0.79
N PHE A 28 -2.20 5.80 -0.74
CA PHE A 28 -2.91 4.71 -1.40
C PHE A 28 -4.35 4.55 -0.85
N CYS A 29 -4.54 4.57 0.48
CA CYS A 29 -5.88 4.52 1.08
C CYS A 29 -6.73 5.74 0.69
N VAL A 30 -6.15 6.94 0.65
CA VAL A 30 -6.84 8.16 0.19
C VAL A 30 -7.31 8.02 -1.25
N ILE A 31 -6.48 7.47 -2.15
CA ILE A 31 -6.84 7.22 -3.55
C ILE A 31 -7.98 6.20 -3.63
N LEU A 32 -7.92 5.09 -2.89
CA LEU A 32 -8.99 4.09 -2.87
C LEU A 32 -10.34 4.62 -2.39
N ILE A 33 -10.35 5.51 -1.39
CA ILE A 33 -11.60 6.05 -0.81
C ILE A 33 -12.17 7.19 -1.65
N ASN A 34 -11.31 8.11 -2.08
CA ASN A 34 -11.75 9.42 -2.57
C ASN A 34 -11.71 9.53 -4.10
N CYS A 35 -11.05 8.61 -4.80
CA CYS A 35 -10.96 8.64 -6.25
C CYS A 35 -11.90 7.59 -6.86
N ASN A 36 -12.56 7.96 -7.96
CA ASN A 36 -13.37 7.01 -8.73
C ASN A 36 -12.43 6.17 -9.61
N LEU A 37 -11.89 5.10 -9.03
CA LEU A 37 -10.97 4.20 -9.72
C LEU A 37 -11.72 3.28 -10.69
N PHE A 38 -11.10 3.05 -11.84
CA PHE A 38 -11.63 2.11 -12.83
C PHE A 38 -11.37 0.66 -12.41
N SER A 39 -10.16 0.36 -11.96
CA SER A 39 -9.70 -0.98 -11.55
C SER A 39 -8.87 -0.90 -10.26
N PRO A 40 -9.51 -0.74 -9.08
CA PRO A 40 -8.79 -0.68 -7.80
C PRO A 40 -7.97 -1.94 -7.49
N GLU A 41 -8.44 -3.12 -7.93
CA GLU A 41 -7.76 -4.41 -7.79
C GLU A 41 -6.40 -4.42 -8.53
N GLU A 42 -6.36 -3.90 -9.76
CA GLU A 42 -5.12 -3.81 -10.55
C GLU A 42 -4.13 -2.82 -9.93
N LEU A 43 -4.65 -1.72 -9.36
CA LEU A 43 -3.85 -0.74 -8.65
C LEU A 43 -3.24 -1.35 -7.38
N TRP A 44 -4.02 -2.15 -6.65
CA TRP A 44 -3.56 -2.91 -5.49
C TRP A 44 -2.40 -3.84 -5.87
N ASP A 45 -2.62 -4.77 -6.80
CA ASP A 45 -1.61 -5.77 -7.20
C ASP A 45 -0.30 -5.13 -7.64
N LYS A 46 -0.39 -3.98 -8.32
CA LYS A 46 0.77 -3.25 -8.84
C LYS A 46 1.63 -2.60 -7.76
N PHE A 47 1.02 -2.07 -6.71
CA PHE A 47 1.73 -1.29 -5.69
C PHE A 47 1.86 -2.00 -4.35
N PHE A 48 1.14 -3.10 -4.13
CA PHE A 48 1.12 -3.85 -2.88
C PHE A 48 2.53 -4.14 -2.36
N GLY A 49 3.35 -4.82 -3.17
CA GLY A 49 4.71 -5.19 -2.77
C GLY A 49 5.57 -3.99 -2.36
N ASN A 50 5.36 -2.83 -2.97
CA ASN A 50 6.10 -1.61 -2.63
C ASN A 50 5.58 -0.91 -1.38
N ILE A 51 4.26 -0.86 -1.22
CA ILE A 51 3.57 -0.27 -0.08
C ILE A 51 3.94 -0.99 1.22
N TYR A 52 4.19 -2.30 1.14
CA TYR A 52 4.43 -3.17 2.29
C TYR A 52 5.89 -3.64 2.44
N ASN A 53 6.81 -3.12 1.61
CA ASN A 53 8.21 -3.55 1.63
C ASN A 53 8.95 -3.17 2.93
N ASP A 54 8.58 -2.03 3.54
CA ASP A 54 9.12 -1.61 4.83
C ASP A 54 8.55 -2.43 6.00
N LEU A 55 7.33 -2.95 5.83
CA LEU A 55 6.60 -3.64 6.88
C LEU A 55 7.24 -4.97 7.25
N LYS A 56 7.73 -5.75 6.28
CA LYS A 56 8.45 -6.99 6.57
C LYS A 56 9.62 -6.74 7.53
N LYS A 57 10.46 -5.76 7.23
CA LYS A 57 11.62 -5.41 8.06
C LYS A 57 11.20 -4.86 9.42
N GLN A 58 10.21 -3.98 9.46
CA GLN A 58 9.69 -3.42 10.72
C GLN A 58 9.12 -4.51 11.66
N ILE A 59 8.33 -5.45 11.14
CA ILE A 59 7.75 -6.55 11.92
C ILE A 59 8.87 -7.44 12.47
N GLN A 60 9.86 -7.78 11.65
CA GLN A 60 11.02 -8.55 12.09
C GLN A 60 11.80 -7.82 13.20
N ASP A 61 12.00 -6.52 13.07
CA ASP A 61 12.76 -5.71 14.03
C ASP A 61 12.01 -5.53 15.37
N ILE A 62 10.70 -5.29 15.33
CA ILE A 62 9.83 -5.07 16.50
C ILE A 62 9.59 -6.37 17.26
N TYR A 63 9.21 -7.44 16.56
CA TYR A 63 8.81 -8.71 17.18
C TYR A 63 9.94 -9.73 17.26
N LYS A 64 11.15 -9.39 16.79
CA LYS A 64 12.33 -10.28 16.74
C LYS A 64 12.06 -11.59 16.00
N ILE A 65 11.24 -11.53 14.94
CA ILE A 65 10.89 -12.69 14.11
C ILE A 65 11.96 -12.86 13.02
N SER A 66 12.61 -14.03 12.97
CA SER A 66 13.70 -14.29 12.02
C SER A 66 13.20 -14.60 10.60
N LYS A 67 12.02 -15.22 10.46
CA LYS A 67 11.44 -15.59 9.17
C LYS A 67 9.95 -15.28 9.16
N LEU A 68 9.57 -14.34 8.29
CA LEU A 68 8.19 -13.98 8.04
C LEU A 68 7.84 -14.33 6.60
N ALA A 69 6.76 -15.09 6.42
CA ALA A 69 6.23 -15.47 5.12
C ALA A 69 5.47 -14.28 4.49
N GLU A 70 5.37 -14.26 3.16
CA GLU A 70 4.79 -13.13 2.42
C GLU A 70 3.28 -12.95 2.67
N ASP A 71 2.55 -14.06 2.86
CA ASP A 71 1.15 -14.08 3.29
C ASP A 71 0.95 -13.35 4.62
N GLN A 72 1.84 -13.56 5.59
CA GLN A 72 1.76 -12.92 6.91
C GLN A 72 2.03 -11.41 6.85
N VAL A 73 2.97 -10.98 6.00
CA VAL A 73 3.19 -9.55 5.71
C VAL A 73 1.95 -8.97 5.04
N THR A 74 1.32 -9.77 4.18
CA THR A 74 0.18 -9.35 3.37
C THR A 74 -1.05 -9.10 4.22
N ASP A 75 -1.42 -10.08 5.05
CA ASP A 75 -2.55 -10.00 5.98
C ASP A 75 -2.38 -8.83 6.96
N TYR A 76 -1.18 -8.66 7.51
CA TYR A 76 -0.90 -7.55 8.42
C TYR A 76 -0.96 -6.20 7.70
N GLY A 77 -0.53 -6.14 6.45
CA GLY A 77 -0.66 -4.96 5.60
C GLY A 77 -2.13 -4.56 5.40
N LEU A 78 -2.98 -5.52 5.05
CA LEU A 78 -4.42 -5.33 4.89
C LEU A 78 -5.08 -4.84 6.18
N TYR A 79 -4.72 -5.44 7.32
CA TYR A 79 -5.20 -4.99 8.64
C TYR A 79 -4.84 -3.53 8.94
N LEU A 80 -3.63 -3.09 8.59
CA LEU A 80 -3.23 -1.69 8.77
C LEU A 80 -4.00 -0.74 7.84
N SER A 81 -4.26 -1.16 6.61
CA SER A 81 -5.14 -0.42 5.70
C SER A 81 -6.56 -0.31 6.22
N GLU A 82 -7.16 -1.39 6.74
CA GLU A 82 -8.47 -1.34 7.40
C GLU A 82 -8.51 -0.35 8.55
N LYS A 83 -7.47 -0.30 9.38
CA LYS A 83 -7.39 0.71 10.44
C LYS A 83 -7.37 2.13 9.91
N LEU A 84 -6.62 2.38 8.84
CA LEU A 84 -6.58 3.69 8.19
C LEU A 84 -7.92 4.08 7.56
N PHE A 85 -8.75 3.11 7.18
CA PHE A 85 -10.11 3.35 6.68
C PHE A 85 -11.12 3.70 7.79
N LEU A 86 -10.81 3.39 9.05
CA LEU A 86 -11.69 3.58 10.20
C LEU A 86 -11.33 4.80 11.07
N GLU A 87 -10.22 5.49 10.76
CA GLU A 87 -9.79 6.76 11.37
C GLU A 87 -10.45 7.97 10.70
#